data_AF-A0A7J3MSU5-F1
#
_entry.id   AF-A0A7J3MSU5-F1
#
_cell.length_a   1.000
_cell.length_b   1.000
_cell.length_c   1.000
_cell.angle_alpha   90.00
_cell.angle_beta   90.00
_cell.angle_gamma   90.00
#
_symmetry.space_group_name_H-M   'P 1'
#
loop_
_entity.id
_entity.type
_entity.pdbx_description
1 polymer ?
#
loop_
_entity_poly.entity_id
_entity_poly.type
_entity_poly.pdbx_seq_one_letter_code
_entity_poly.pdbx_strand_id
1 'polypeptide(L)'
;MASEGEGSADEFAVLKNPIRRRILLSLHSRGELTASELKSITSVSYGTLYYHLEMMKPYIESVGRGRFRLNDNGKMLLRRMMDERVVVEEPKAAEWWEMLTLGYLLSLDSRRLSGIAAMGAALLAIAIYVSFKIDVYPILLHFRNGRPPIISWPISLSALFGYLLAIFYLLRRDNGSPGILLLSASISYLPVAAYLSSIYIVTVLLKLQLDTLSAQIGFMISHIWQLVILASILTHSSGSGYSKTLPAMLFFSYISLITFLYL
;
A
#
# COMPACT_ATOMS: atom_id res chain seq x y z
N MET A 1 -13.22 -6.55 51.59
CA MET A 1 -11.87 -5.93 51.57
C MET A 1 -11.02 -6.71 50.59
N ALA A 2 -10.28 -5.96 49.75
CA ALA A 2 -9.35 -6.37 48.67
C ALA A 2 -10.01 -7.04 47.45
N SER A 3 -9.82 -6.64 46.19
CA SER A 3 -9.01 -5.58 45.56
C SER A 3 -9.50 -5.39 44.11
N GLU A 4 -10.49 -4.52 43.86
CA GLU A 4 -11.04 -4.29 42.51
C GLU A 4 -10.34 -3.15 41.73
N GLY A 5 -9.28 -2.56 42.28
CA GLY A 5 -8.67 -1.33 41.72
C GLY A 5 -7.46 -1.50 40.79
N GLU A 6 -6.72 -2.62 40.87
CA GLU A 6 -5.42 -2.74 40.16
C GLU A 6 -5.48 -3.53 38.85
N GLY A 7 -6.49 -4.40 38.67
CA GLY A 7 -6.60 -5.23 37.47
C GLY A 7 -7.00 -4.47 36.20
N SER A 8 -7.70 -3.33 36.31
CA SER A 8 -8.21 -2.63 35.13
C SER A 8 -7.13 -1.86 34.37
N ALA A 9 -6.22 -1.18 35.06
CA ALA A 9 -5.23 -0.30 34.42
C ALA A 9 -4.23 -1.07 33.54
N ASP A 10 -3.76 -2.23 34.00
CA ASP A 10 -2.84 -3.09 33.24
C ASP A 10 -3.54 -3.81 32.07
N GLU A 11 -4.79 -4.24 32.27
CA GLU A 11 -5.63 -4.80 31.21
C GLU A 11 -5.84 -3.76 30.08
N PHE A 12 -6.20 -2.52 30.42
CA PHE A 12 -6.36 -1.43 29.45
C PHE A 12 -5.04 -1.08 28.74
N ALA A 13 -3.91 -1.12 29.43
CA ALA A 13 -2.61 -0.85 28.83
C ALA A 13 -2.20 -1.90 27.80
N VAL A 14 -2.46 -3.19 28.08
CA VAL A 14 -2.22 -4.29 27.13
C VAL A 14 -3.13 -4.17 25.92
N LEU A 15 -4.43 -3.94 26.15
CA LEU A 15 -5.42 -3.82 25.08
C LEU A 15 -5.24 -2.58 24.21
N LYS A 16 -4.62 -1.48 24.67
CA LYS A 16 -4.41 -0.28 23.85
C LYS A 16 -3.40 -0.50 22.71
N ASN A 17 -2.46 -1.44 22.86
CA ASN A 17 -1.39 -1.65 21.89
C ASN A 17 -1.81 -2.66 20.78
N PRO A 18 -1.73 -2.29 19.48
CA PRO A 18 -2.17 -3.14 18.38
C PRO A 18 -1.36 -4.43 18.25
N ILE A 19 -0.05 -4.40 18.55
CA ILE A 19 0.81 -5.58 18.47
C ILE A 19 0.42 -6.59 19.55
N ARG A 20 0.19 -6.14 20.79
CA ARG A 20 -0.23 -7.01 21.90
C ARG A 20 -1.60 -7.64 21.65
N ARG A 21 -2.56 -6.88 21.12
CA ARG A 21 -3.86 -7.43 20.69
C ARG A 21 -3.71 -8.49 19.59
N ARG A 22 -2.87 -8.22 18.58
CA ARG A 22 -2.63 -9.17 17.48
C ARG A 22 -2.00 -10.47 17.98
N ILE A 23 -1.11 -10.40 18.97
CA ILE A 23 -0.57 -11.58 19.66
C ILE A 23 -1.70 -12.35 20.37
N LEU A 24 -2.55 -11.68 21.16
CA LEU A 24 -3.69 -12.32 21.86
C LEU A 24 -4.63 -13.06 20.88
N LEU A 25 -5.05 -12.39 19.80
CA LEU A 25 -5.94 -12.97 18.79
C LEU A 25 -5.30 -14.15 18.04
N SER A 26 -4.00 -14.06 17.75
CA SER A 26 -3.27 -15.11 17.05
C SER A 26 -3.08 -16.35 17.92
N LEU A 27 -2.79 -16.16 19.21
CA LEU A 27 -2.71 -17.25 20.18
C LEU A 27 -4.08 -17.88 20.45
N HIS A 28 -5.17 -17.10 20.44
CA HIS A 28 -6.51 -17.65 20.56
C HIS A 28 -6.90 -18.53 19.37
N SER A 29 -6.67 -18.05 18.15
CA SER A 29 -7.07 -18.76 16.92
C SER A 29 -6.22 -19.99 16.62
N ARG A 30 -4.93 -20.00 17.00
CA ARG A 30 -3.97 -21.06 16.66
C ARG A 30 -3.48 -21.88 17.87
N GLY A 31 -3.89 -21.49 19.08
CA GLY A 31 -3.50 -22.14 20.33
C GLY A 31 -2.09 -21.78 20.78
N GLU A 32 -1.08 -22.35 20.13
CA GLU A 32 0.33 -22.20 20.50
C GLU A 32 1.15 -21.68 19.33
N LEU A 33 1.95 -20.64 19.56
CA LEU A 33 2.82 -20.06 18.52
C LEU A 33 4.24 -19.86 19.00
N THR A 34 5.20 -20.08 18.09
CA THR A 34 6.62 -19.78 18.33
C THR A 34 6.91 -18.29 18.21
N ALA A 35 8.05 -17.85 18.78
CA ALA A 35 8.53 -16.49 18.61
C ALA A 35 8.72 -16.08 17.12
N SER A 36 9.13 -17.01 16.26
CA SER A 36 9.28 -16.74 14.81
C SER A 36 7.93 -16.55 14.11
N GLU A 37 6.92 -17.35 14.46
CA GLU A 37 5.56 -17.18 13.93
C GLU A 37 4.92 -15.88 14.42
N LEU A 38 5.05 -15.57 15.72
CA LEU A 38 4.56 -14.31 16.28
C LEU A 38 5.26 -13.11 15.64
N LYS A 39 6.58 -13.20 15.40
CA LYS A 39 7.33 -12.17 14.65
C LYS A 39 6.78 -12.01 13.22
N SER A 40 6.55 -13.11 12.51
CA SER A 40 6.04 -13.06 11.14
C SER A 40 4.66 -12.42 11.07
N ILE A 41 3.79 -12.67 12.06
CA ILE A 41 2.42 -12.14 12.11
C ILE A 41 2.40 -10.65 12.50
N THR A 42 3.30 -10.25 13.39
CA THR A 42 3.35 -8.87 13.93
C THR A 42 4.28 -7.95 13.14
N SER A 43 5.17 -8.50 12.31
CA SER A 43 6.14 -7.79 11.48
C SER A 43 7.11 -6.87 12.27
N VAL A 44 7.31 -7.13 13.56
CA VAL A 44 8.26 -6.37 14.40
C VAL A 44 9.64 -7.06 14.51
N SER A 45 10.64 -6.33 15.01
CA SER A 45 11.95 -6.91 15.34
C SER A 45 11.84 -7.90 16.50
N TYR A 46 12.79 -8.84 16.62
CA TYR A 46 12.80 -9.77 17.76
C TYR A 46 12.90 -9.04 19.10
N GLY A 47 13.72 -7.98 19.21
CA GLY A 47 13.83 -7.20 20.45
C GLY A 47 12.51 -6.54 20.85
N THR A 48 11.80 -5.95 19.88
CA THR A 48 10.47 -5.37 20.09
C THR A 48 9.42 -6.43 20.44
N LEU A 49 9.49 -7.61 19.82
CA LEU A 49 8.60 -8.71 20.14
C LEU A 49 8.79 -9.17 21.59
N TYR A 50 10.03 -9.40 22.02
CA TYR A 50 10.31 -9.82 23.40
C TYR A 50 9.90 -8.77 24.42
N TYR A 51 10.05 -7.48 24.12
CA TYR A 51 9.50 -6.41 24.95
C TYR A 51 7.98 -6.51 25.13
N HIS A 52 7.25 -6.79 24.06
CA HIS A 52 5.79 -6.98 24.15
C HIS A 52 5.42 -8.26 24.89
N LEU A 53 6.12 -9.37 24.65
CA LEU A 53 5.90 -10.63 25.36
C LEU A 53 6.17 -10.49 26.87
N GLU A 54 7.21 -9.73 27.24
CA GLU A 54 7.54 -9.41 28.62
C GLU A 54 6.38 -8.69 29.32
N MET A 55 5.81 -7.67 28.66
CA MET A 55 4.65 -6.93 29.16
C MET A 55 3.35 -7.74 29.15
N MET A 56 3.30 -8.85 28.41
CA MET A 56 2.13 -9.72 28.31
C MET A 56 2.22 -10.95 29.21
N LYS A 57 3.32 -11.15 29.96
CA LYS A 57 3.53 -12.28 30.87
C LYS A 57 2.33 -12.61 31.78
N PRO A 58 1.55 -11.66 32.30
CA PRO A 58 0.36 -12.01 33.10
C PRO A 58 -0.74 -12.74 32.32
N TYR A 59 -0.74 -12.64 30.98
CA TYR A 59 -1.80 -13.12 30.07
C TYR A 59 -1.34 -14.26 29.14
N ILE A 60 -0.04 -14.52 29.07
CA ILE A 60 0.56 -15.57 28.23
C ILE A 60 1.46 -16.46 29.07
N GLU A 61 1.55 -17.73 28.69
CA GLU A 61 2.48 -18.67 29.30
C GLU A 61 3.37 -19.33 28.24
N SER A 62 4.59 -19.67 28.63
CA SER A 62 5.56 -20.38 27.79
C SER A 62 5.37 -21.88 27.98
N VAL A 63 5.06 -22.59 26.90
CA VAL A 63 4.78 -24.05 26.91
C VAL A 63 6.07 -24.87 26.73
N GLY A 64 7.23 -24.21 26.77
CA GLY A 64 8.52 -24.81 26.43
C GLY A 64 8.81 -24.76 24.92
N ARG A 65 10.08 -24.99 24.56
CA ARG A 65 10.58 -24.89 23.16
C ARG A 65 10.33 -23.54 22.47
N GLY A 66 10.21 -22.45 23.24
CA GLY A 66 9.99 -21.10 22.70
C GLY A 66 8.59 -20.87 22.13
N ARG A 67 7.61 -21.67 22.56
CA ARG A 67 6.18 -21.51 22.22
C ARG A 67 5.43 -20.81 23.33
N PHE A 68 4.47 -19.98 22.93
CA PHE A 68 3.61 -19.20 23.80
C PHE A 68 2.17 -19.62 23.59
N ARG A 69 1.37 -19.59 24.66
CA ARG A 69 -0.09 -19.77 24.61
C ARG A 69 -0.78 -18.81 25.57
N LEU A 70 -2.10 -18.63 25.41
CA LEU A 70 -2.90 -17.86 26.37
C LEU A 70 -3.12 -18.67 27.65
N ASN A 71 -2.84 -18.06 28.79
CA ASN A 71 -3.29 -18.57 30.08
C ASN A 71 -4.76 -18.17 30.33
N ASP A 72 -5.32 -18.54 31.48
CA ASP A 72 -6.74 -18.29 31.75
C ASP A 72 -7.06 -16.79 31.91
N ASN A 73 -6.13 -16.00 32.47
CA ASN A 73 -6.24 -14.53 32.50
C ASN A 73 -6.28 -13.92 31.10
N GLY A 74 -5.43 -14.40 30.19
CA GLY A 74 -5.41 -13.97 28.79
C GLY A 74 -6.70 -14.34 28.04
N LYS A 75 -7.28 -15.50 28.31
CA LYS A 75 -8.59 -15.90 27.76
C LYS A 75 -9.72 -15.03 28.29
N MET A 76 -9.72 -14.70 29.59
CA MET A 76 -10.71 -13.79 30.18
C MET A 76 -10.58 -12.37 29.64
N LEU A 77 -9.36 -11.85 29.50
CA LEU A 77 -9.09 -10.54 28.90
C LEU A 77 -9.57 -10.50 27.45
N LEU A 78 -9.31 -11.55 26.68
CA LEU A 78 -9.77 -11.67 25.30
C LEU A 78 -11.31 -11.73 25.21
N ARG A 79 -11.98 -12.47 26.11
CA ARG A 79 -13.45 -12.51 26.14
C ARG A 79 -14.04 -11.14 26.43
N ARG A 80 -13.49 -10.39 27.39
CA ARG A 80 -13.89 -8.99 27.64
C ARG A 80 -13.66 -8.11 26.41
N MET A 81 -12.51 -8.27 25.74
CA MET A 81 -12.19 -7.55 24.50
C MET A 81 -13.14 -7.91 23.32
N MET A 82 -13.72 -9.11 23.31
CA MET A 82 -14.65 -9.57 22.26
C MET A 82 -16.12 -9.24 22.60
N ASP A 83 -16.50 -9.23 23.88
CA ASP A 83 -17.84 -8.89 24.37
C ASP A 83 -18.07 -7.37 24.38
N GLU A 84 -17.07 -6.59 24.79
CA GLU A 84 -17.05 -5.16 24.48
C GLU A 84 -16.79 -5.06 22.98
N ARG A 85 -17.72 -4.44 22.24
CA ARG A 85 -17.59 -4.18 20.80
C ARG A 85 -16.47 -3.17 20.51
N VAL A 86 -15.25 -3.45 20.92
CA VAL A 86 -14.05 -2.86 20.37
C VAL A 86 -13.76 -3.59 19.06
N VAL A 87 -14.68 -3.40 18.09
CA VAL A 87 -14.28 -3.30 16.69
C VAL A 87 -13.34 -2.10 16.68
N VAL A 88 -12.04 -2.39 16.86
CA VAL A 88 -11.01 -1.37 16.79
C VAL A 88 -11.06 -0.86 15.35
N GLU A 89 -11.65 0.32 15.17
CA GLU A 89 -11.31 1.19 14.05
C GLU A 89 -9.78 1.17 13.95
N GLU A 90 -9.25 0.60 12.86
CA GLU A 90 -7.90 0.96 12.46
C GLU A 90 -7.84 2.49 12.48
N PRO A 91 -6.73 3.11 12.93
CA PRO A 91 -6.69 4.57 12.95
C PRO A 91 -7.13 5.01 11.56
N LYS A 92 -8.16 5.84 11.41
CA LYS A 92 -8.71 6.17 10.09
C LYS A 92 -7.56 6.46 9.10
N ALA A 93 -6.53 7.17 9.56
CA ALA A 93 -5.28 7.41 8.82
C ALA A 93 -4.63 6.17 8.15
N ALA A 94 -4.68 4.98 8.75
CA ALA A 94 -4.27 3.71 8.15
C ALA A 94 -5.21 3.28 7.01
N GLU A 95 -6.54 3.37 7.19
CA GLU A 95 -7.50 3.11 6.10
C GLU A 95 -7.30 4.09 4.93
N TRP A 96 -7.10 5.38 5.22
CA TRP A 96 -6.79 6.40 4.20
C TRP A 96 -5.44 6.10 3.51
N TRP A 97 -4.42 5.65 4.25
CA TRP A 97 -3.14 5.24 3.68
C TRP A 97 -3.25 3.99 2.81
N GLU A 98 -4.02 2.99 3.23
CA GLU A 98 -4.27 1.77 2.46
C GLU A 98 -5.06 2.08 1.19
N MET A 99 -6.04 3.00 1.25
CA MET A 99 -6.75 3.48 0.06
C MET A 99 -5.82 4.26 -0.88
N LEU A 100 -4.96 5.13 -0.36
CA LEU A 100 -4.00 5.91 -1.16
C LEU A 100 -2.91 5.05 -1.81
N THR A 101 -2.41 4.03 -1.11
CA THR A 101 -1.39 3.10 -1.63
C THR A 101 -1.98 1.95 -2.41
N LEU A 102 -3.31 1.81 -2.41
CA LEU A 102 -4.00 0.61 -2.86
C LEU A 102 -3.52 -0.65 -2.13
N GLY A 103 -3.12 -0.51 -0.86
CA GLY A 103 -2.58 -1.58 -0.01
C GLY A 103 -3.46 -2.82 0.03
N TYR A 104 -4.79 -2.65 0.04
CA TYR A 104 -5.75 -3.76 -0.04
C TYR A 104 -5.68 -4.53 -1.36
N LEU A 105 -5.49 -3.83 -2.48
CA LEU A 105 -5.32 -4.45 -3.81
C LEU A 105 -3.91 -5.04 -4.00
N LEU A 106 -2.92 -4.49 -3.29
CA LEU A 106 -1.54 -4.98 -3.26
C LEU A 106 -1.31 -6.09 -2.23
N SER A 107 -2.35 -6.53 -1.50
CA SER A 107 -2.34 -7.82 -0.80
C SER A 107 -2.35 -8.94 -1.87
N LEU A 108 -1.17 -9.14 -2.44
CA LEU A 108 -0.90 -9.94 -3.64
C LEU A 108 -1.01 -11.44 -3.33
N ASP A 109 -2.23 -11.90 -3.06
CA ASP A 109 -2.54 -13.31 -3.20
C ASP A 109 -2.48 -13.67 -4.69
N SER A 110 -1.73 -14.72 -5.01
CA SER A 110 -1.59 -15.31 -6.34
C SER A 110 -2.91 -15.48 -7.09
N ARG A 111 -4.03 -15.69 -6.36
CA ARG A 111 -5.38 -15.83 -6.91
C ARG A 111 -5.98 -14.54 -7.48
N ARG A 112 -5.48 -13.37 -7.08
CA ARG A 112 -5.99 -12.05 -7.51
C ARG A 112 -5.15 -11.41 -8.62
N LEU A 113 -4.04 -12.04 -9.02
CA LEU A 113 -3.12 -11.51 -10.03
C LEU A 113 -3.79 -11.29 -11.40
N SER A 114 -4.66 -12.20 -11.82
CA SER A 114 -5.42 -12.07 -13.07
C SER A 114 -6.38 -10.88 -13.03
N GLY A 115 -7.05 -10.66 -11.90
CA GLY A 115 -7.93 -9.50 -11.70
C GLY A 115 -7.17 -8.17 -11.70
N ILE A 116 -6.01 -8.13 -11.04
CA ILE A 116 -5.11 -6.97 -11.02
C ILE A 116 -4.63 -6.65 -12.44
N ALA A 117 -4.19 -7.66 -13.19
CA ALA A 117 -3.75 -7.49 -14.57
C ALA A 117 -4.88 -6.98 -15.47
N ALA A 118 -6.07 -7.57 -15.37
CA ALA A 118 -7.23 -7.16 -16.16
C ALA A 118 -7.64 -5.70 -15.84
N MET A 119 -7.64 -5.32 -14.56
CA MET A 119 -7.95 -3.97 -14.12
C MET A 119 -6.89 -2.97 -14.61
N GLY A 120 -5.60 -3.29 -14.45
CA GLY A 120 -4.51 -2.45 -14.95
C GLY A 120 -4.57 -2.26 -16.47
N ALA A 121 -4.86 -3.32 -17.22
CA ALA A 121 -5.06 -3.25 -18.67
C ALA A 121 -6.27 -2.39 -19.06
N ALA A 122 -7.38 -2.51 -18.34
CA ALA A 122 -8.57 -1.68 -18.55
C ALA A 122 -8.27 -0.19 -18.27
N LEU A 123 -7.57 0.12 -17.19
CA LEU A 123 -7.19 1.49 -16.84
C LEU A 123 -6.25 2.11 -17.88
N LEU A 124 -5.26 1.34 -18.36
CA LEU A 124 -4.40 1.77 -19.45
C LEU A 124 -5.20 2.00 -20.74
N ALA A 125 -6.09 1.09 -21.10
CA ALA A 125 -6.94 1.25 -22.29
C ALA A 125 -7.82 2.50 -22.21
N ILE A 126 -8.40 2.79 -21.03
CA ILE A 126 -9.17 4.01 -20.78
C ILE A 126 -8.27 5.25 -20.91
N ALA A 127 -7.11 5.26 -20.24
CA ALA A 127 -6.20 6.39 -20.31
C ALA A 127 -5.73 6.68 -21.74
N ILE A 128 -5.38 5.63 -22.50
CA ILE A 128 -5.02 5.72 -23.91
C ILE A 128 -6.20 6.28 -24.72
N TYR A 129 -7.38 5.65 -24.63
CA TYR A 129 -8.56 6.07 -25.38
C TYR A 129 -8.93 7.53 -25.12
N VAL A 130 -8.98 7.94 -23.85
CA VAL A 130 -9.32 9.31 -23.47
C VAL A 130 -8.24 10.28 -23.93
N SER A 131 -6.95 9.90 -23.84
CA SER A 131 -5.86 10.77 -24.30
C SER A 131 -5.98 11.14 -25.77
N PHE A 132 -6.40 10.20 -26.64
CA PHE A 132 -6.70 10.46 -28.04
C PHE A 132 -7.90 11.39 -28.25
N LYS A 133 -8.89 11.37 -27.34
CA LYS A 133 -10.09 12.22 -27.45
C LYS A 133 -9.86 13.67 -27.05
N ILE A 134 -8.90 13.93 -26.18
CA ILE A 134 -8.57 15.28 -25.70
C ILE A 134 -7.24 15.80 -26.27
N ASP A 135 -6.70 15.14 -27.29
CA ASP A 135 -5.42 15.48 -27.94
C ASP A 135 -4.29 15.68 -26.91
N VAL A 136 -4.07 14.68 -26.06
CA VAL A 136 -2.91 14.64 -25.16
C VAL A 136 -2.15 13.33 -25.33
N TYR A 137 -0.85 13.36 -25.03
CA TYR A 137 0.00 12.18 -25.08
C TYR A 137 1.04 12.14 -23.97
N PRO A 138 1.47 10.94 -23.55
CA PRO A 138 2.46 10.82 -22.49
C PRO A 138 3.87 11.08 -23.01
N ILE A 139 4.65 11.78 -22.21
CA ILE A 139 6.11 11.84 -22.24
C ILE A 139 6.57 11.28 -20.90
N LEU A 140 6.82 9.97 -20.89
CA LEU A 140 7.08 9.19 -19.67
C LEU A 140 5.87 9.24 -18.72
N LEU A 141 5.98 9.93 -17.58
CA LEU A 141 4.88 10.10 -16.61
C LEU A 141 4.08 11.40 -16.81
N HIS A 142 4.59 12.36 -17.59
CA HIS A 142 3.93 13.65 -17.83
C HIS A 142 3.10 13.62 -19.11
N PHE A 143 2.11 14.50 -19.23
CA PHE A 143 1.27 14.60 -20.43
C PHE A 143 1.47 15.94 -21.12
N ARG A 144 1.51 15.90 -22.46
CA ARG A 144 1.61 17.08 -23.31
C ARG A 144 0.37 17.21 -24.18
N ASN A 145 -0.08 18.45 -24.38
CA ASN A 145 -1.14 18.78 -25.32
C ASN A 145 -0.62 18.76 -26.76
N GLY A 146 -1.36 18.13 -27.65
CA GLY A 146 -1.04 17.98 -29.06
C GLY A 146 -1.48 16.63 -29.61
N ARG A 147 -1.46 16.49 -30.93
CA ARG A 147 -1.85 15.22 -31.57
C ARG A 147 -0.89 14.11 -31.14
N PRO A 148 -1.39 13.05 -30.49
CA PRO A 148 -0.56 11.97 -29.96
C PRO A 148 0.19 11.24 -31.08
N PRO A 149 1.54 11.22 -31.08
CA PRO A 149 2.25 10.24 -31.90
C PRO A 149 1.94 8.85 -31.33
N ILE A 150 1.49 7.92 -32.17
CA ILE A 150 1.05 6.57 -31.77
C ILE A 150 2.12 5.84 -30.94
N ILE A 151 3.39 6.15 -31.18
CA ILE A 151 4.55 5.57 -30.50
C ILE A 151 4.79 6.10 -29.06
N SER A 152 4.17 7.21 -28.65
CA SER A 152 4.43 7.85 -27.35
C SER A 152 4.06 6.96 -26.15
N TRP A 153 2.89 6.31 -26.22
CA TRP A 153 2.40 5.37 -25.21
C TRP A 153 3.32 4.16 -25.01
N PRO A 154 3.65 3.36 -26.05
CA PRO A 154 4.52 2.21 -25.88
C PRO A 154 5.94 2.61 -25.44
N ILE A 155 6.48 3.74 -25.91
CA ILE A 155 7.78 4.24 -25.45
C ILE A 155 7.73 4.59 -23.96
N SER A 156 6.72 5.33 -23.53
CA SER A 156 6.57 5.75 -22.13
C SER A 156 6.38 4.56 -21.18
N LEU A 157 5.55 3.60 -21.57
CA LEU A 157 5.35 2.36 -20.81
C LEU A 157 6.61 1.51 -20.74
N SER A 158 7.33 1.36 -21.87
CA SER A 158 8.58 0.60 -21.91
C SER A 158 9.66 1.24 -21.04
N ALA A 159 9.76 2.57 -21.05
CA ALA A 159 10.68 3.30 -20.19
C ALA A 159 10.34 3.14 -18.70
N LEU A 160 9.06 3.24 -18.34
CA LEU A 160 8.60 2.99 -16.96
C LEU A 160 8.90 1.57 -16.52
N PHE A 161 8.54 0.56 -17.31
CA PHE A 161 8.76 -0.85 -16.96
C PHE A 161 10.25 -1.20 -16.91
N GLY A 162 11.05 -0.70 -17.85
CA GLY A 162 12.50 -0.85 -17.84
C GLY A 162 13.12 -0.23 -16.58
N TYR A 163 12.68 0.98 -16.21
CA TYR A 163 13.13 1.64 -14.98
C TYR A 163 12.73 0.86 -13.72
N LEU A 164 11.48 0.43 -13.63
CA LEU A 164 10.98 -0.35 -12.49
C LEU A 164 11.75 -1.67 -12.33
N LEU A 165 12.03 -2.38 -13.42
CA LEU A 165 12.84 -3.59 -13.38
C LEU A 165 14.27 -3.31 -12.91
N ALA A 166 14.91 -2.27 -13.44
CA ALA A 166 16.27 -1.89 -13.05
C ALA A 166 16.35 -1.60 -11.54
N ILE A 167 15.44 -0.77 -11.03
CA ILE A 167 15.38 -0.45 -9.60
C ILE A 167 14.98 -1.65 -8.75
N PHE A 168 14.05 -2.48 -9.22
CA PHE A 168 13.67 -3.71 -8.54
C PHE A 168 14.87 -4.62 -8.33
N TYR A 169 15.67 -4.89 -9.36
CA TYR A 169 16.87 -5.72 -9.24
C TYR A 169 17.94 -5.08 -8.35
N LEU A 170 18.06 -3.75 -8.38
CA LEU A 170 19.01 -3.02 -7.52
C LEU A 170 18.62 -3.06 -6.03
N LEU A 171 17.32 -2.99 -5.73
CA LEU A 171 16.78 -2.92 -4.36
C LEU A 171 16.31 -4.26 -3.81
N ARG A 172 16.40 -5.34 -4.60
CA ARG A 172 15.85 -6.65 -4.27
C ARG A 172 16.44 -7.17 -2.96
N ARG A 173 15.58 -7.31 -1.96
CA ARG A 173 15.93 -7.91 -0.67
C ARG A 173 15.29 -9.30 -0.48
N ASP A 174 14.11 -9.49 -1.09
CA ASP A 174 13.32 -10.71 -0.98
C ASP A 174 13.12 -11.43 -2.33
N ASN A 175 12.50 -12.61 -2.29
CA ASN A 175 12.16 -13.44 -3.45
C ASN A 175 10.96 -12.92 -4.27
N GLY A 176 10.71 -11.61 -4.27
CA GLY A 176 9.65 -11.00 -5.06
C GLY A 176 9.76 -11.35 -6.56
N SER A 177 8.61 -11.38 -7.24
CA SER A 177 8.53 -11.67 -8.66
C SER A 177 8.51 -10.38 -9.47
N PRO A 178 9.42 -10.20 -10.45
CA PRO A 178 9.39 -9.05 -11.36
C PRO A 178 8.12 -9.03 -12.22
N GLY A 179 7.51 -10.18 -12.48
CA GLY A 179 6.23 -10.23 -13.21
C GLY A 179 5.09 -9.57 -12.43
N ILE A 180 5.04 -9.79 -11.11
CA ILE A 180 4.02 -9.18 -10.26
C ILE A 180 4.18 -7.66 -10.20
N LEU A 181 5.43 -7.18 -10.14
CA LEU A 181 5.76 -5.75 -10.20
C LEU A 181 5.17 -5.09 -11.46
N LEU A 182 5.39 -5.68 -12.63
CA LEU A 182 4.92 -5.13 -13.90
C LEU A 182 3.40 -5.16 -14.03
N LEU A 183 2.77 -6.27 -13.63
CA LEU A 183 1.31 -6.39 -13.67
C LEU A 183 0.64 -5.37 -12.75
N SER A 184 1.16 -5.20 -11.54
CA SER A 184 0.62 -4.22 -10.58
C SER A 184 0.97 -2.77 -10.95
N ALA A 185 2.11 -2.50 -11.58
CA ALA A 185 2.49 -1.16 -12.05
C ALA A 185 1.45 -0.53 -12.98
N SER A 186 0.71 -1.34 -13.74
CA SER A 186 -0.39 -0.87 -14.60
C SER A 186 -1.54 -0.23 -13.79
N ILE A 187 -1.77 -0.66 -12.56
CA ILE A 187 -2.78 -0.06 -11.67
C ILE A 187 -2.40 1.37 -11.27
N SER A 188 -1.11 1.73 -11.29
CA SER A 188 -0.68 3.09 -10.98
C SER A 188 -1.25 4.15 -11.94
N TYR A 189 -1.77 3.74 -13.10
CA TYR A 189 -2.47 4.62 -14.02
C TYR A 189 -3.90 4.98 -13.56
N LEU A 190 -4.39 4.44 -12.44
CA LEU A 190 -5.71 4.77 -11.91
C LEU A 190 -5.92 6.29 -11.71
N PRO A 191 -5.05 7.04 -11.00
CA PRO A 191 -5.24 8.47 -10.80
C PRO A 191 -5.17 9.24 -12.12
N VAL A 192 -4.28 8.82 -13.03
CA VAL A 192 -4.12 9.43 -14.36
C VAL A 192 -5.37 9.21 -15.21
N ALA A 193 -5.87 7.97 -15.29
CA ALA A 193 -7.08 7.64 -16.04
C ALA A 193 -8.29 8.41 -15.51
N ALA A 194 -8.43 8.51 -14.19
CA ALA A 194 -9.49 9.29 -13.54
C ALA A 194 -9.40 10.78 -13.90
N TYR A 195 -8.19 11.36 -13.87
CA TYR A 195 -7.96 12.76 -14.23
C TYR A 195 -8.22 13.06 -15.71
N LEU A 196 -7.70 12.24 -16.63
CA LEU A 196 -7.97 12.45 -18.06
C LEU A 196 -9.47 12.30 -18.36
N SER A 197 -10.14 11.34 -17.72
CA SER A 197 -11.58 11.15 -17.86
C SER A 197 -12.38 12.32 -17.31
N SER A 198 -11.95 12.92 -16.19
CA SER A 198 -12.62 14.10 -15.63
C SER A 198 -12.46 15.32 -16.55
N ILE A 199 -11.28 15.53 -17.13
CA ILE A 199 -11.08 16.56 -18.18
C ILE A 199 -12.02 16.31 -19.34
N TYR A 200 -12.04 15.09 -19.89
CA TYR A 200 -12.88 14.75 -21.03
C TYR A 200 -14.37 15.01 -20.74
N ILE A 201 -14.87 14.64 -19.57
CA ILE A 201 -16.25 14.92 -19.16
C ILE A 201 -16.50 16.42 -19.11
N VAL A 202 -15.63 17.19 -18.47
CA VAL A 202 -15.84 18.64 -18.28
C VAL A 202 -15.74 19.41 -19.61
N THR A 203 -14.71 19.14 -20.41
CA THR A 203 -14.42 19.94 -21.61
C THR A 203 -15.18 19.47 -22.85
N VAL A 204 -15.34 18.16 -23.03
CA VAL A 204 -15.97 17.60 -24.24
C VAL A 204 -17.47 17.36 -24.02
N LEU A 205 -17.84 16.72 -22.91
CA LEU A 205 -19.23 16.33 -22.66
C LEU A 205 -20.08 17.49 -22.13
N LEU A 206 -19.58 18.19 -21.11
CA LEU A 206 -20.27 19.33 -20.47
C LEU A 206 -19.98 20.67 -21.17
N LYS A 207 -19.01 20.72 -22.10
CA LYS A 207 -18.60 21.92 -22.83
C LYS A 207 -18.22 23.10 -21.92
N LEU A 208 -17.73 22.81 -20.73
CA LEU A 208 -17.25 23.82 -19.79
C LEU A 208 -15.80 24.15 -20.08
N GLN A 209 -15.44 25.42 -19.96
CA GLN A 209 -14.04 25.84 -20.02
C GLN A 209 -13.37 25.55 -18.68
N LEU A 210 -12.30 24.76 -18.74
CA LEU A 210 -11.44 24.48 -17.60
C LEU A 210 -10.29 25.48 -17.60
N ASP A 211 -10.12 26.18 -16.48
CA ASP A 211 -8.98 27.05 -16.31
C ASP A 211 -7.67 26.23 -16.26
N THR A 212 -6.61 26.81 -16.81
CA THR A 212 -5.29 26.18 -16.92
C THR A 212 -4.74 25.84 -15.53
N LEU A 213 -4.95 26.70 -14.55
CA LEU A 213 -4.50 26.49 -13.18
C LEU A 213 -5.20 25.29 -12.54
N SER A 214 -6.51 25.16 -12.74
CA SER A 214 -7.29 24.03 -12.22
C SER A 214 -6.85 22.70 -12.84
N ALA A 215 -6.59 22.68 -14.15
CA ALA A 215 -6.03 21.51 -14.82
C ALA A 215 -4.64 21.15 -14.25
N GLN A 216 -3.73 22.12 -14.10
CA GLN A 216 -2.39 21.89 -13.55
C GLN A 216 -2.43 21.33 -12.12
N ILE A 217 -3.28 21.87 -11.25
CA ILE A 217 -3.46 21.36 -9.88
C ILE A 217 -3.99 19.93 -9.91
N GLY A 218 -5.01 19.66 -10.74
CA GLY A 218 -5.59 18.32 -10.89
C GLY A 218 -4.55 17.30 -11.38
N PHE A 219 -3.72 17.69 -12.34
CA PHE A 219 -2.62 16.85 -12.82
C PHE A 219 -1.60 16.59 -11.70
N MET A 220 -1.17 17.62 -10.98
CA MET A 220 -0.20 17.49 -9.89
C MET A 220 -0.67 16.52 -8.80
N ILE A 221 -1.94 16.62 -8.38
CA ILE A 221 -2.54 15.71 -7.39
C ILE A 221 -2.50 14.27 -7.92
N SER A 222 -2.91 14.07 -9.16
CA SER A 222 -2.97 12.75 -9.80
C SER A 222 -1.57 12.14 -9.97
N HIS A 223 -0.59 12.97 -10.32
CA HIS A 223 0.80 12.58 -10.50
C HIS A 223 1.45 12.17 -9.16
N ILE A 224 1.25 12.97 -8.10
CA ILE A 224 1.71 12.61 -6.75
C ILE A 224 1.11 11.28 -6.32
N TRP A 225 -0.19 11.08 -6.57
CA TRP A 225 -0.86 9.82 -6.23
C TRP A 225 -0.29 8.63 -7.03
N GLN A 226 -0.06 8.80 -8.33
CA GLN A 226 0.60 7.78 -9.15
C GLN A 226 1.97 7.40 -8.60
N LEU A 227 2.79 8.37 -8.19
CA LEU A 227 4.12 8.11 -7.60
C LEU A 227 4.03 7.34 -6.29
N VAL A 228 3.04 7.65 -5.44
CA VAL A 228 2.80 6.92 -4.19
C VAL A 228 2.42 5.46 -4.48
N ILE A 229 1.54 5.21 -5.45
CA ILE A 229 1.14 3.85 -5.85
C ILE A 229 2.36 3.09 -6.41
N LEU A 230 3.13 3.69 -7.31
CA LEU A 230 4.35 3.08 -7.87
C LEU A 230 5.37 2.74 -6.78
N ALA A 231 5.59 3.66 -5.83
CA ALA A 231 6.51 3.42 -4.72
C ALA A 231 6.02 2.29 -3.82
N SER A 232 4.71 2.20 -3.56
CA SER A 232 4.11 1.11 -2.81
C SER A 232 4.28 -0.24 -3.50
N ILE A 233 3.98 -0.31 -4.80
CA ILE A 233 4.17 -1.50 -5.64
C ILE A 233 5.62 -1.98 -5.61
N LEU A 234 6.57 -1.05 -5.74
CA LEU A 234 8.00 -1.37 -5.69
C LEU A 234 8.43 -1.82 -4.29
N THR A 235 7.93 -1.19 -3.24
CA THR A 235 8.20 -1.55 -1.83
C THR A 235 7.75 -2.99 -1.57
N HIS A 236 6.51 -3.31 -1.95
CA HIS A 236 5.94 -4.64 -1.75
C HIS A 236 6.66 -5.70 -2.60
N SER A 237 7.00 -5.36 -3.85
CA SER A 237 7.66 -6.32 -4.75
C SER A 237 9.13 -6.56 -4.37
N SER A 238 9.89 -5.52 -4.03
CA SER A 238 11.33 -5.64 -3.75
C SER A 238 11.65 -6.05 -2.31
N GLY A 239 10.71 -5.90 -1.37
CA GLY A 239 10.94 -6.04 0.07
C GLY A 239 11.75 -4.89 0.68
N SER A 240 12.04 -3.84 -0.10
CA SER A 240 12.70 -2.63 0.38
C SER A 240 11.69 -1.69 1.02
N GLY A 241 12.08 -0.99 2.09
CA GLY A 241 11.23 0.04 2.72
C GLY A 241 11.04 1.29 1.85
N TYR A 242 9.99 2.07 2.17
CA TYR A 242 9.64 3.34 1.51
C TYR A 242 10.79 4.36 1.44
N SER A 243 11.73 4.29 2.39
CA SER A 243 12.91 5.18 2.42
C SER A 243 13.80 5.07 1.19
N LYS A 244 13.75 3.97 0.43
CA LYS A 244 14.52 3.79 -0.82
C LYS A 244 13.67 3.88 -2.08
N THR A 245 12.43 3.41 -2.01
CA THR A 245 11.54 3.32 -3.18
C THR A 245 10.90 4.66 -3.53
N LEU A 246 10.54 5.50 -2.56
CA LEU A 246 10.03 6.86 -2.82
C LEU A 246 11.07 7.75 -3.52
N PRO A 247 12.32 7.87 -3.03
CA PRO A 247 13.35 8.60 -3.75
C PRO A 247 13.58 8.08 -5.17
N ALA A 248 13.51 6.76 -5.39
CA ALA A 248 13.63 6.20 -6.73
C ALA A 248 12.46 6.62 -7.65
N MET A 249 11.22 6.66 -7.15
CA MET A 249 10.09 7.13 -7.97
C MET A 249 10.14 8.63 -8.23
N LEU A 250 10.56 9.42 -7.23
CA LEU A 250 10.80 10.85 -7.41
C LEU A 250 11.89 11.10 -8.46
N PHE A 251 12.99 10.35 -8.41
CA PHE A 251 14.07 10.46 -9.41
C PHE A 251 13.55 10.21 -10.83
N PHE A 252 12.74 9.18 -11.03
CA PHE A 252 12.10 8.93 -12.34
C PHE A 252 11.12 10.03 -12.75
N SER A 253 10.36 10.59 -11.79
CA SER A 253 9.52 11.75 -12.03
C SER A 253 10.35 12.96 -12.50
N TYR A 254 11.52 13.20 -11.91
CA TYR A 254 12.41 14.28 -12.34
C TYR A 254 12.97 14.05 -13.75
N ILE A 255 13.38 12.81 -14.07
CA ILE A 255 13.76 12.46 -15.44
C ILE A 255 12.61 12.75 -16.39
N SER A 256 11.40 12.30 -16.04
CA SER A 256 10.20 12.55 -16.84
C SER A 256 9.89 14.03 -17.03
N LEU A 257 10.06 14.85 -16.00
CA LEU A 257 9.86 16.29 -16.07
C LEU A 257 10.90 16.95 -17.00
N ILE A 258 12.17 16.58 -16.87
CA ILE A 258 13.24 17.10 -17.73
C ILE A 258 12.95 16.72 -19.19
N THR A 259 12.62 15.45 -19.47
CA THR A 259 12.25 15.01 -20.82
C THR A 259 11.05 15.81 -21.34
N PHE A 260 10.03 16.04 -20.51
CA PHE A 260 8.87 16.84 -20.88
C PHE A 260 9.21 18.31 -21.21
N LEU A 261 10.23 18.88 -20.59
CA LEU A 261 10.64 20.27 -20.85
C LEU A 261 11.47 20.42 -22.14
N TYR A 262 12.28 19.41 -22.49
CA TYR A 262 13.24 19.51 -23.60
C TYR A 262 12.81 18.82 -24.89
N LEU A 263 11.82 17.93 -24.84
CA LEU A 263 11.41 17.08 -25.95
C LEU A 263 9.95 17.28 -26.25
#